data_AF-A0A3E1P7S9-F1
#
_entry.id   AF-A0A3E1P7S9-F1
#
_cell.length_a   1.000
_cell.length_b   1.000
_cell.length_c   1.000
_cell.angle_alpha   90.00
_cell.angle_beta   90.00
_cell.angle_gamma   90.00
#
_symmetry.space_group_name_H-M   'P 1'
#
loop_
_entity.id
_entity.type
_entity.pdbx_description
1 polymer ?
#
loop_
_entity_poly.entity_id
_entity_poly.type
_entity_poly.pdbx_seq_one_letter_code
_entity_poly.pdbx_strand_id
1 'polypeptide(L)'
;MGQWHTLHLFDDKRFYTDTVPLLKGQQGDIQAYYTKYEQTCIKGKCDIPLAELVTVFNQLKGYRLEYLPFMEVIHKEWYPFLNTLPWTYHLSAFFEYVVFSHCADYVPYFRLGKSAAIHRVPGINPKGLSYEIICELSMNNPGIFTAEGMGVTGWITSEEVKALLAGLKNEETIHDIEDFIAFLEVTASLDMGVIAGVDLREGTLRELPSFKFSTRDMWDMQLIERLAIE
;
A
#
# COMPACT_ATOMS: atom_id res chain seq x y z
N MET A 1 18.87 10.66 3.21
CA MET A 1 18.46 9.95 1.98
C MET A 1 16.99 10.24 1.76
N GLY A 2 16.53 10.40 0.52
CA GLY A 2 15.13 10.76 0.25
C GLY A 2 14.23 9.52 0.30
N GLN A 3 12.97 9.70 0.70
CA GLN A 3 11.93 8.68 0.68
C GLN A 3 11.57 8.32 -0.76
N TRP A 4 11.44 7.03 -1.05
CA TRP A 4 11.06 6.49 -2.36
C TRP A 4 9.67 5.88 -2.33
N HIS A 5 8.79 6.44 -3.16
CA HIS A 5 7.41 6.03 -3.29
C HIS A 5 7.20 5.06 -4.44
N THR A 6 6.37 4.06 -4.20
CA THR A 6 6.08 2.95 -5.12
C THR A 6 4.60 2.60 -5.08
N LEU A 7 4.06 2.14 -6.21
CA LEU A 7 2.70 1.61 -6.33
C LEU A 7 2.73 0.17 -6.82
N HIS A 8 1.95 -0.68 -6.19
CA HIS A 8 1.95 -2.12 -6.41
C HIS A 8 0.55 -2.63 -6.71
N LEU A 9 0.46 -3.72 -7.48
CA LEU A 9 -0.80 -4.42 -7.69
C LEU A 9 -1.28 -5.07 -6.40
N PHE A 10 -2.58 -4.98 -6.17
CA PHE A 10 -3.22 -5.36 -4.93
C PHE A 10 -4.57 -6.01 -5.21
N ASP A 11 -4.76 -7.26 -4.78
CA ASP A 11 -6.05 -7.95 -4.82
C ASP A 11 -6.89 -7.47 -3.64
N ASP A 12 -7.65 -6.39 -3.89
CA ASP A 12 -8.47 -5.75 -2.87
C ASP A 12 -9.56 -6.67 -2.34
N LYS A 13 -10.16 -7.50 -3.21
CA LYS A 13 -11.19 -8.45 -2.82
C LYS A 13 -10.63 -9.45 -1.83
N ARG A 14 -9.50 -10.07 -2.16
CA ARG A 14 -8.84 -11.01 -1.25
C ARG A 14 -8.33 -10.34 0.01
N PHE A 15 -7.89 -9.10 -0.07
CA PHE A 15 -7.51 -8.36 1.12
C PHE A 15 -8.67 -8.30 2.12
N TYR A 16 -9.89 -7.98 1.67
CA TYR A 16 -11.05 -7.88 2.54
C TYR A 16 -11.61 -9.24 2.98
N THR A 17 -11.68 -10.22 2.09
CA THR A 17 -12.27 -11.53 2.42
C THR A 17 -11.32 -12.41 3.23
N ASP A 18 -10.01 -12.29 2.99
CA ASP A 18 -9.02 -13.24 3.51
C ASP A 18 -8.01 -12.56 4.45
N THR A 19 -7.32 -11.53 3.97
CA THR A 19 -6.18 -10.92 4.67
C THR A 19 -6.60 -10.15 5.91
N VAL A 20 -7.67 -9.35 5.86
CA VAL A 20 -8.18 -8.60 7.02
C VAL A 20 -8.63 -9.53 8.15
N PRO A 21 -9.45 -10.58 7.91
CA PRO A 21 -9.80 -11.48 9.00
C PRO A 21 -8.59 -12.31 9.48
N LEU A 22 -7.59 -12.60 8.63
CA LEU A 22 -6.31 -13.17 9.08
C LEU A 22 -5.60 -12.24 10.08
N LEU A 23 -5.41 -10.96 9.73
CA LEU A 23 -4.78 -9.95 10.60
C LEU A 23 -5.53 -9.76 11.93
N LYS A 24 -6.85 -9.92 11.91
CA LYS A 24 -7.71 -9.87 13.11
C LYS A 24 -7.69 -11.16 13.94
N GLY A 25 -6.98 -12.20 13.50
CA GLY A 25 -6.96 -13.51 14.17
C GLY A 25 -8.28 -14.27 14.07
N GLN A 26 -9.14 -13.93 13.10
CA GLN A 26 -10.48 -14.51 12.91
C GLN A 26 -10.44 -15.74 12.00
N GLN A 27 -9.44 -15.86 11.12
CA GLN A 27 -9.24 -17.03 10.26
C GLN A 27 -7.77 -17.26 9.93
N GLY A 28 -7.45 -18.47 9.45
CA GLY A 28 -6.08 -18.85 9.09
C GLY A 28 -5.13 -18.94 10.29
N ASP A 29 -3.84 -19.09 10.00
CA ASP A 29 -2.78 -19.21 11.01
C ASP A 29 -1.89 -17.96 11.02
N ILE A 30 -2.37 -16.90 11.66
CA ILE A 30 -1.60 -15.65 11.82
C ILE A 30 -0.28 -15.86 12.57
N GLN A 31 -0.22 -16.88 13.45
CA GLN A 31 0.99 -17.20 14.20
C GLN A 31 2.11 -17.67 13.26
N ALA A 32 1.80 -18.46 12.23
CA ALA A 32 2.79 -18.86 11.22
C ALA A 32 3.37 -17.66 10.46
N TYR A 33 2.54 -16.67 10.09
CA TYR A 33 3.02 -15.44 9.45
C TYR A 33 3.89 -14.63 10.40
N TYR A 34 3.48 -14.50 11.66
CA TYR A 34 4.23 -13.75 12.66
C TYR A 34 5.60 -14.35 12.92
N THR A 35 5.70 -15.68 13.06
CA THR A 35 6.97 -16.39 13.22
C THR A 35 7.89 -16.24 12.01
N LYS A 36 7.36 -16.24 10.78
CA LYS A 36 8.17 -15.96 9.59
C LYS A 36 8.63 -14.50 9.55
N TYR A 37 7.74 -13.56 9.86
CA TYR A 37 8.07 -12.16 9.96
C TYR A 37 9.20 -11.90 10.97
N GLU A 38 9.19 -12.54 12.15
CA GLU A 38 10.26 -12.43 13.14
C GLU A 38 11.63 -12.83 12.59
N GLN A 39 11.70 -13.78 11.66
CA GLN A 39 12.93 -14.19 10.99
C GLN A 39 13.47 -13.13 10.01
N THR A 40 12.59 -12.24 9.54
CA THR A 40 12.90 -11.16 8.58
C THR A 40 13.13 -9.81 9.26
N CYS A 41 12.88 -9.72 10.57
CA CYS A 41 12.94 -8.46 11.32
C CYS A 41 14.38 -7.98 11.51
N ILE A 42 14.75 -6.90 10.82
CA ILE A 42 16.11 -6.33 10.82
C ILE A 42 16.43 -5.60 12.14
N LYS A 43 15.43 -5.03 12.82
CA LYS A 43 15.60 -4.23 14.05
C LYS A 43 15.75 -5.03 15.35
N GLY A 44 16.12 -6.31 15.26
CA GLY A 44 16.23 -7.20 16.42
C GLY A 44 14.96 -8.00 16.68
N LYS A 45 14.90 -8.67 17.82
CA LYS A 45 13.77 -9.53 18.19
C LYS A 45 12.52 -8.67 18.36
N CYS A 46 11.43 -9.02 17.68
CA CYS A 46 10.12 -8.43 17.92
C CYS A 46 9.74 -8.67 19.38
N ASP A 47 9.70 -7.62 20.18
CA ASP A 47 9.37 -7.68 21.61
C ASP A 47 7.88 -7.49 21.87
N ILE A 48 7.11 -7.15 20.83
CA ILE A 48 5.67 -6.96 20.86
C ILE A 48 4.96 -8.31 20.68
N PRO A 49 4.17 -8.79 21.65
CA PRO A 49 3.41 -10.02 21.48
C PRO A 49 2.41 -9.92 20.31
N LEU A 50 2.26 -11.00 19.54
CA LEU A 50 1.28 -11.07 18.44
C LEU A 50 -0.14 -10.67 18.88
N ALA A 51 -0.55 -11.04 20.10
CA ALA A 51 -1.86 -10.69 20.64
C ALA A 51 -2.08 -9.16 20.75
N GLU A 52 -1.01 -8.39 21.00
CA GLU A 52 -1.08 -6.93 21.02
C GLU A 52 -1.30 -6.37 19.61
N LEU A 53 -0.56 -6.87 18.62
CA LEU A 53 -0.77 -6.48 17.21
C LEU A 53 -2.19 -6.82 16.74
N VAL A 54 -2.68 -8.03 17.06
CA VAL A 54 -4.06 -8.45 16.74
C VAL A 54 -5.09 -7.54 17.41
N THR A 55 -4.83 -7.07 18.64
CA THR A 55 -5.71 -6.12 19.33
C THR A 55 -5.80 -4.80 18.57
N VAL A 56 -4.69 -4.32 18.01
CA VAL A 56 -4.68 -3.12 17.16
C VAL A 56 -5.41 -3.40 15.83
N PHE A 57 -5.13 -4.52 15.15
CA PHE A 57 -5.81 -4.87 13.90
C PHE A 57 -7.33 -5.04 14.05
N ASN A 58 -7.82 -5.47 15.22
CA ASN A 58 -9.26 -5.53 15.47
C ASN A 58 -9.96 -4.16 15.44
N GLN A 59 -9.21 -3.07 15.46
CA GLN A 59 -9.71 -1.70 15.32
C GLN A 59 -9.82 -1.25 13.84
N LEU A 60 -9.42 -2.11 12.88
CA LEU A 60 -9.67 -1.89 11.46
C LEU A 60 -11.18 -1.86 11.19
N LYS A 61 -11.68 -0.76 10.62
CA LYS A 61 -13.03 -0.68 10.06
C LYS A 61 -12.96 -0.39 8.58
N GLY A 62 -13.61 -1.25 7.78
CA GLY A 62 -13.42 -1.25 6.33
C GLY A 62 -11.95 -1.49 5.99
N TYR A 63 -11.32 -0.49 5.38
CA TYR A 63 -9.97 -0.53 4.85
C TYR A 63 -8.99 0.40 5.58
N ARG A 64 -9.38 1.04 6.68
CA ARG A 64 -8.47 1.90 7.46
C ARG A 64 -8.52 1.55 8.93
N LEU A 65 -7.40 1.80 9.60
CA LEU A 65 -7.37 1.74 11.06
C LEU A 65 -8.10 2.97 11.59
N GLU A 66 -9.27 2.76 12.18
CA GLU A 66 -9.95 3.79 12.97
C GLU A 66 -9.36 3.83 14.39
N TYR A 67 -8.05 4.08 14.46
CA TYR A 67 -7.40 4.31 15.74
C TYR A 67 -7.71 5.73 16.19
N LEU A 68 -8.74 5.91 17.01
CA LEU A 68 -9.23 7.23 17.44
C LEU A 68 -8.13 8.19 17.89
N PRO A 69 -7.15 7.77 18.73
CA PRO A 69 -6.05 8.65 19.12
C PRO A 69 -5.22 9.17 17.95
N PHE A 70 -5.06 8.36 16.89
CA PHE A 70 -4.38 8.78 15.68
C PHE A 70 -5.20 9.77 14.85
N MET A 71 -6.51 9.52 14.72
CA MET A 71 -7.42 10.40 13.99
C MET A 71 -7.47 11.81 14.59
N GLU A 72 -7.27 11.95 15.90
CA GLU A 72 -7.21 13.25 16.59
C GLU A 72 -5.95 14.06 16.27
N VAL A 73 -4.85 13.40 15.85
CA VAL A 73 -3.53 14.03 15.69
C VAL A 73 -2.95 13.96 14.27
N ILE A 74 -3.65 13.28 13.33
CA ILE A 74 -3.17 12.98 11.97
C ILE A 74 -2.66 14.21 11.22
N HIS A 75 -3.27 15.38 11.44
CA HIS A 75 -2.93 16.63 10.73
C HIS A 75 -1.86 17.50 11.41
N LYS A 76 -1.39 17.17 12.62
CA LYS A 76 -0.48 18.05 13.38
C LYS A 76 0.79 17.36 13.88
N GLU A 77 0.67 16.13 14.39
CA GLU A 77 1.77 15.47 15.13
C GLU A 77 1.79 13.95 14.93
N TRP A 78 1.25 13.47 13.80
CA TRP A 78 1.12 12.03 13.55
C TRP A 78 2.44 11.26 13.70
N TYR A 79 3.54 11.80 13.17
CA TYR A 79 4.86 11.15 13.23
C TYR A 79 5.42 11.07 14.66
N PRO A 80 5.50 12.19 15.43
CA PRO A 80 5.80 12.14 16.86
C PRO A 80 4.90 11.17 17.63
N PHE A 81 3.59 11.20 17.38
CA PHE A 81 2.61 10.36 18.06
C PHE A 81 2.87 8.87 17.81
N LEU A 82 3.05 8.45 16.55
CA LEU A 82 3.33 7.06 16.21
C LEU A 82 4.61 6.54 16.87
N ASN A 83 5.61 7.40 17.06
CA ASN A 83 6.86 7.04 17.75
C ASN A 83 6.68 6.87 19.28
N THR A 84 5.56 7.30 19.86
CA THR A 84 5.27 7.05 21.29
C THR A 84 4.70 5.65 21.54
N LEU A 85 4.17 5.01 20.50
CA LEU A 85 3.51 3.71 20.64
C LEU A 85 4.53 2.58 20.39
N PRO A 86 4.67 1.62 21.33
CA PRO A 86 5.72 0.61 21.27
C PRO A 86 5.56 -0.34 20.07
N TRP A 87 4.32 -0.53 19.59
CA TRP A 87 3.99 -1.47 18.53
C TRP A 87 4.07 -0.89 17.12
N THR A 88 4.23 0.42 16.90
CA THR A 88 4.06 1.04 15.57
C THR A 88 4.98 0.43 14.52
N TYR A 89 6.28 0.31 14.84
CA TYR A 89 7.25 -0.26 13.91
C TYR A 89 6.85 -1.68 13.53
N HIS A 90 6.57 -2.54 14.52
CA HIS A 90 6.24 -3.94 14.27
C HIS A 90 4.85 -4.12 13.64
N LEU A 91 3.89 -3.23 13.90
CA LEU A 91 2.58 -3.22 13.26
C LEU A 91 2.71 -2.90 11.76
N SER A 92 3.36 -1.78 11.43
CA SER A 92 3.68 -1.41 10.05
C SER A 92 4.47 -2.53 9.37
N ALA A 93 5.43 -3.10 10.11
CA ALA A 93 6.31 -4.11 9.57
C ALA A 93 5.60 -5.42 9.22
N PHE A 94 4.83 -5.91 10.17
CA PHE A 94 4.06 -7.12 10.01
C PHE A 94 2.91 -6.96 9.02
N PHE A 95 2.24 -5.81 8.99
CA PHE A 95 1.18 -5.52 8.01
C PHE A 95 1.72 -5.60 6.58
N GLU A 96 2.83 -4.91 6.29
CA GLU A 96 3.49 -5.00 4.97
C GLU A 96 3.82 -6.45 4.61
N TYR A 97 4.44 -7.20 5.53
CA TYR A 97 4.79 -8.60 5.30
C TYR A 97 3.57 -9.44 4.93
N VAL A 98 2.48 -9.34 5.69
CA VAL A 98 1.27 -10.14 5.47
C VAL A 98 0.60 -9.76 4.16
N VAL A 99 0.48 -8.46 3.85
CA VAL A 99 -0.17 -8.00 2.61
C VAL A 99 0.56 -8.51 1.38
N PHE A 100 1.88 -8.32 1.31
CA PHE A 100 2.68 -8.80 0.18
C PHE A 100 2.89 -10.32 0.17
N SER A 101 2.64 -11.01 1.29
CA SER A 101 2.63 -12.47 1.34
C SER A 101 1.28 -13.09 0.95
N HIS A 102 0.22 -12.30 0.76
CA HIS A 102 -1.14 -12.84 0.67
C HIS A 102 -2.02 -12.25 -0.43
N CYS A 103 -1.88 -10.96 -0.73
CA CYS A 103 -2.79 -10.24 -1.63
C CYS A 103 -2.15 -9.06 -2.38
N ALA A 104 -0.83 -8.93 -2.39
CA ALA A 104 -0.13 -7.93 -3.20
C ALA A 104 1.16 -8.49 -3.79
N ASP A 105 1.53 -8.01 -4.96
CA ASP A 105 2.81 -8.33 -5.59
C ASP A 105 3.83 -7.23 -5.33
N TYR A 106 5.01 -7.59 -4.84
CA TYR A 106 6.07 -6.61 -4.70
C TYR A 106 6.60 -6.15 -6.06
N VAL A 107 6.76 -7.08 -7.00
CA VAL A 107 7.16 -6.82 -8.39
C VAL A 107 6.11 -7.41 -9.32
N PRO A 108 5.74 -6.71 -10.40
CA PRO A 108 6.17 -5.38 -10.83
C PRO A 108 5.53 -4.23 -10.02
N TYR A 109 6.18 -3.06 -10.00
CA TYR A 109 5.70 -1.86 -9.32
C TYR A 109 5.97 -0.59 -10.14
N PHE A 110 5.12 0.42 -9.97
CA PHE A 110 5.28 1.73 -10.57
C PHE A 110 6.12 2.65 -9.66
N ARG A 111 7.21 3.20 -10.19
CA ARG A 111 8.12 4.08 -9.45
C ARG A 111 7.60 5.51 -9.48
N LEU A 112 7.15 6.01 -8.34
CA LEU A 112 6.77 7.42 -8.21
C LEU A 112 7.98 8.32 -7.93
N GLY A 113 9.07 7.78 -7.35
CA GLY A 113 10.27 8.53 -7.01
C GLY A 113 10.13 9.22 -5.65
N LYS A 114 10.64 10.45 -5.52
CA LYS A 114 10.52 11.25 -4.28
C LYS A 114 9.15 11.94 -4.12
N SER A 115 8.18 11.54 -4.92
CA SER A 115 6.90 12.22 -5.06
C SER A 115 5.78 11.24 -4.74
N ALA A 116 4.78 11.66 -3.97
CA ALA A 116 3.53 10.89 -3.83
C ALA A 116 2.71 10.88 -5.13
N ALA A 117 1.75 9.95 -5.25
CA ALA A 117 0.94 9.74 -6.46
C ALA A 117 0.27 11.02 -6.97
N ILE A 118 -0.26 11.86 -6.07
CA ILE A 118 -0.91 13.14 -6.42
C ILE A 118 -0.01 14.08 -7.22
N HIS A 119 1.31 14.05 -7.01
CA HIS A 119 2.24 14.91 -7.75
C HIS A 119 2.46 14.46 -9.20
N ARG A 120 2.02 13.24 -9.55
CA ARG A 120 2.03 12.78 -10.93
C ARG A 120 0.91 13.37 -11.76
N VAL A 121 -0.11 13.95 -11.15
CA VAL A 121 -1.26 14.52 -11.88
C VAL A 121 -1.38 16.03 -11.63
N PRO A 122 -0.38 16.83 -12.06
CA PRO A 122 -0.41 18.27 -11.86
C PRO A 122 -1.62 18.87 -12.59
N GLY A 123 -2.51 19.53 -11.86
CA GLY A 123 -3.72 20.16 -12.42
C GLY A 123 -5.02 19.40 -12.15
N ILE A 124 -4.97 18.26 -11.45
CA ILE A 124 -6.17 17.54 -11.04
C ILE A 124 -7.12 18.44 -10.23
N ASN A 125 -8.42 18.34 -10.48
CA ASN A 125 -9.42 19.16 -9.77
C ASN A 125 -9.48 18.78 -8.28
N PRO A 126 -9.09 19.67 -7.34
CA PRO A 126 -9.00 19.34 -5.91
C PRO A 126 -10.37 19.09 -5.23
N LYS A 127 -11.47 19.27 -5.94
CA LYS A 127 -12.84 18.99 -5.48
C LYS A 127 -13.49 17.80 -6.20
N GLY A 128 -12.74 17.13 -7.07
CA GLY A 128 -13.23 16.00 -7.87
C GLY A 128 -12.96 14.66 -7.20
N LEU A 129 -13.76 13.65 -7.57
CA LEU A 129 -13.59 12.27 -7.11
C LEU A 129 -12.19 11.72 -7.42
N SER A 130 -11.62 12.04 -8.59
CA SER A 130 -10.26 11.64 -8.96
C SER A 130 -9.22 12.12 -7.94
N TYR A 131 -9.38 13.34 -7.43
CA TYR A 131 -8.50 13.92 -6.42
C TYR A 131 -8.65 13.19 -5.08
N GLU A 132 -9.89 12.91 -4.67
CA GLU A 132 -10.16 12.14 -3.45
C GLU A 132 -9.49 10.76 -3.50
N ILE A 133 -9.68 10.02 -4.60
CA ILE A 133 -9.10 8.68 -4.79
C ILE A 133 -7.57 8.74 -4.80
N ILE A 134 -6.95 9.64 -5.58
CA ILE A 134 -5.48 9.66 -5.65
C ILE A 134 -4.83 10.16 -4.35
N CYS A 135 -5.55 10.94 -3.54
CA CYS A 135 -5.10 11.32 -2.20
C CYS A 135 -4.95 10.11 -1.28
N GLU A 136 -5.72 9.04 -1.49
CA GLU A 136 -5.58 7.77 -0.75
C GLU A 136 -4.22 7.09 -1.03
N LEU A 137 -3.65 7.33 -2.21
CA LEU A 137 -2.30 6.84 -2.59
C LEU A 137 -1.18 7.83 -2.21
N SER A 138 -1.50 8.87 -1.44
CA SER A 138 -0.56 9.91 -1.04
C SER A 138 -0.29 9.89 0.46
N MET A 139 0.93 10.26 0.87
CA MET A 139 1.28 10.47 2.28
C MET A 139 0.60 11.71 2.91
N ASN A 140 -0.31 12.38 2.21
CA ASN A 140 -1.02 13.53 2.78
C ASN A 140 -1.98 13.10 3.90
N ASN A 141 -2.43 11.84 3.87
CA ASN A 141 -3.21 11.20 4.94
C ASN A 141 -2.48 9.92 5.39
N PRO A 142 -1.33 10.04 6.07
CA PRO A 142 -0.53 8.88 6.42
C PRO A 142 -1.34 7.95 7.32
N GLY A 143 -1.33 6.65 7.03
CA GLY A 143 -1.93 5.65 7.91
C GLY A 143 -1.01 5.27 9.06
N ILE A 144 -1.51 4.55 10.07
CA ILE A 144 -0.66 4.06 11.17
C ILE A 144 0.32 2.96 10.75
N PHE A 145 0.27 2.55 9.48
CA PHE A 145 1.17 1.60 8.83
C PHE A 145 2.44 2.26 8.26
N THR A 146 2.66 3.55 8.49
CA THR A 146 3.86 4.28 8.06
C THR A 146 4.78 4.62 9.23
N ALA A 147 5.31 3.60 9.92
CA ALA A 147 6.21 3.82 11.05
C ALA A 147 7.52 4.44 10.56
N GLU A 148 8.03 5.45 11.26
CA GLU A 148 9.25 6.18 10.85
C GLU A 148 9.18 6.73 9.42
N GLY A 149 7.96 6.96 8.91
CA GLY A 149 7.74 7.46 7.55
C GLY A 149 8.05 6.41 6.48
N MET A 150 8.06 5.13 6.82
CA MET A 150 8.29 3.98 5.94
C MET A 150 7.12 2.99 6.06
N GLY A 151 6.82 2.25 5.00
CA GLY A 151 5.78 1.22 4.96
C GLY A 151 4.64 1.54 3.99
N VAL A 152 3.48 0.91 4.23
CA VAL A 152 2.29 1.12 3.40
C VAL A 152 1.63 2.44 3.75
N THR A 153 1.48 3.32 2.77
CA THR A 153 0.90 4.66 2.96
C THR A 153 -0.60 4.70 2.73
N GLY A 154 -1.12 3.81 1.89
CA GLY A 154 -2.54 3.72 1.56
C GLY A 154 -2.79 2.81 0.37
N TRP A 155 -4.04 2.64 -0.02
CA TRP A 155 -4.45 1.81 -1.17
C TRP A 155 -5.81 2.21 -1.68
N ILE A 156 -6.12 1.78 -2.90
CA ILE A 156 -7.41 1.93 -3.56
C ILE A 156 -7.85 0.58 -4.13
N THR A 157 -9.16 0.37 -4.23
CA THR A 157 -9.83 -0.82 -4.76
C THR A 157 -9.82 -0.85 -6.29
N SER A 158 -10.14 -2.01 -6.86
CA SER A 158 -10.33 -2.17 -8.31
C SER A 158 -11.41 -1.27 -8.91
N GLU A 159 -12.47 -0.97 -8.16
CA GLU A 159 -13.51 -0.02 -8.57
C GLU A 159 -12.99 1.42 -8.59
N GLU A 160 -12.23 1.82 -7.56
CA GLU A 160 -11.61 3.14 -7.47
C GLU A 160 -10.54 3.35 -8.54
N VAL A 161 -9.78 2.32 -8.92
CA VAL A 161 -8.84 2.37 -10.05
C VAL A 161 -9.59 2.73 -11.34
N LYS A 162 -10.72 2.08 -11.63
CA LYS A 162 -11.52 2.36 -12.83
C LYS A 162 -12.11 3.77 -12.80
N ALA A 163 -12.58 4.22 -11.64
CA ALA A 163 -13.10 5.57 -11.45
C ALA A 163 -12.02 6.64 -11.65
N LEU A 164 -10.83 6.43 -11.08
CA LEU A 164 -9.68 7.31 -11.25
C LEU A 164 -9.26 7.37 -12.72
N LEU A 165 -9.12 6.22 -13.38
CA LEU A 165 -8.75 6.15 -14.79
C LEU A 165 -9.74 6.90 -15.69
N ALA A 166 -11.05 6.71 -15.45
CA ALA A 166 -12.09 7.42 -16.20
C ALA A 166 -12.05 8.93 -15.94
N GLY A 167 -11.78 9.35 -14.71
CA GLY A 167 -11.62 10.75 -14.34
C GLY A 167 -10.44 11.40 -15.06
N LEU A 168 -9.26 10.80 -14.97
CA LEU A 168 -8.03 11.34 -15.56
C LEU A 168 -8.10 11.47 -17.08
N LYS A 169 -8.77 10.53 -17.78
CA LYS A 169 -8.95 10.60 -19.24
C LYS A 169 -9.83 11.77 -19.71
N ASN A 170 -10.65 12.32 -18.82
CA ASN A 170 -11.50 13.47 -19.13
C ASN A 170 -10.86 14.81 -18.73
N GLU A 171 -9.70 14.80 -18.08
CA GLU A 171 -9.01 16.01 -17.65
C GLU A 171 -7.99 16.44 -18.72
N GLU A 172 -8.39 17.38 -19.58
CA GLU A 172 -7.61 17.85 -20.75
C GLU A 172 -6.26 18.50 -20.40
N THR A 173 -6.00 18.78 -19.12
CA THR A 173 -4.88 19.63 -18.66
C THR A 173 -3.69 18.86 -18.08
N ILE A 174 -3.73 17.53 -18.03
CA ILE A 174 -2.67 16.75 -17.41
C ILE A 174 -1.68 16.27 -18.49
N HIS A 175 -0.50 16.89 -18.54
CA HIS A 175 0.61 16.50 -19.41
C HIS A 175 1.57 15.55 -18.68
N ASP A 176 2.27 14.67 -19.42
CA ASP A 176 3.33 13.78 -18.93
C ASP A 176 2.86 12.72 -17.90
N ILE A 177 1.66 12.15 -18.10
CA ILE A 177 1.07 11.11 -17.25
C ILE A 177 0.82 9.78 -17.95
N GLU A 178 1.33 9.63 -19.18
CA GLU A 178 1.04 8.48 -20.05
C GLU A 178 1.44 7.17 -19.38
N ASP A 179 2.60 7.12 -18.74
CA ASP A 179 3.07 5.93 -18.03
C ASP A 179 2.18 5.59 -16.82
N PHE A 180 1.69 6.61 -16.11
CA PHE A 180 0.78 6.42 -14.98
C PHE A 180 -0.61 5.97 -15.44
N ILE A 181 -1.14 6.55 -16.52
CA ILE A 181 -2.38 6.09 -17.16
C ILE A 181 -2.22 4.64 -17.60
N ALA A 182 -1.12 4.29 -18.27
CA ALA A 182 -0.92 2.94 -18.78
C ALA A 182 -0.80 1.90 -17.63
N PHE A 183 -0.16 2.26 -16.53
CA PHE A 183 -0.17 1.46 -15.29
C PHE A 183 -1.61 1.25 -14.76
N LEU A 184 -2.43 2.31 -14.71
CA LEU A 184 -3.83 2.21 -14.28
C LEU A 184 -4.69 1.40 -15.25
N GLU A 185 -4.44 1.48 -16.56
CA GLU A 185 -5.13 0.69 -17.59
C GLU A 185 -4.89 -0.81 -17.41
N VAL A 186 -3.64 -1.22 -17.18
CA VAL A 186 -3.33 -2.61 -16.86
C VAL A 186 -4.01 -3.01 -15.56
N THR A 187 -3.84 -2.22 -14.51
CA THR A 187 -4.44 -2.51 -13.20
C THR A 187 -5.95 -2.68 -13.29
N ALA A 188 -6.64 -1.82 -14.05
CA ALA A 188 -8.07 -1.91 -14.31
C ALA A 188 -8.44 -3.16 -15.13
N SER A 189 -7.64 -3.55 -16.12
CA SER A 189 -7.86 -4.75 -16.94
C SER A 189 -7.72 -6.05 -16.15
N LEU A 190 -6.88 -6.03 -15.11
CA LEU A 190 -6.68 -7.14 -14.18
C LEU A 190 -7.76 -7.20 -13.10
N ASP A 191 -8.64 -6.20 -13.04
CA ASP A 191 -9.64 -6.04 -11.98
C ASP A 191 -9.01 -6.00 -10.57
N MET A 192 -7.88 -5.28 -10.47
CA MET A 192 -7.06 -5.15 -9.25
C MET A 192 -7.11 -3.72 -8.69
N GLY A 193 -6.84 -3.60 -7.40
CA GLY A 193 -6.52 -2.34 -6.74
C GLY A 193 -5.04 -1.97 -6.81
N VAL A 194 -4.70 -0.85 -6.17
CA VAL A 194 -3.31 -0.36 -6.05
C VAL A 194 -3.00 -0.13 -4.58
N ILE A 195 -1.85 -0.61 -4.11
CA ILE A 195 -1.30 -0.28 -2.80
C ILE A 195 -0.05 0.58 -2.93
N ALA A 196 0.00 1.66 -2.17
CA ALA A 196 1.10 2.61 -2.14
C ALA A 196 2.04 2.35 -0.97
N GLY A 197 3.33 2.38 -1.26
CA GLY A 197 4.40 2.20 -0.29
C GLY A 197 5.43 3.32 -0.34
N VAL A 198 6.09 3.55 0.78
CA VAL A 198 7.27 4.42 0.90
C VAL A 198 8.37 3.66 1.62
N ASP A 199 9.55 3.57 0.99
CA ASP A 199 10.71 2.84 1.53
C ASP A 199 10.34 1.46 2.10
N LEU A 200 9.57 0.67 1.34
CA LEU A 200 9.19 -0.69 1.70
C LEU A 200 10.43 -1.58 1.92
N ARG A 201 10.31 -2.64 2.72
CA ARG A 201 11.45 -3.55 3.03
C ARG A 201 11.75 -4.50 1.88
N GLU A 202 12.28 -3.93 0.80
CA GLU A 202 12.61 -4.59 -0.47
C GLU A 202 13.31 -5.95 -0.30
N GLY A 203 14.33 -6.02 0.57
CA GLY A 203 15.07 -7.27 0.80
C GLY A 203 14.18 -8.42 1.27
N THR A 204 13.21 -8.14 2.14
CA THR A 204 12.22 -9.12 2.60
C THR A 204 11.17 -9.38 1.53
N LEU A 205 10.66 -8.32 0.90
CA LEU A 205 9.51 -8.43 -0.01
C LEU A 205 9.85 -9.10 -1.35
N ARG A 206 11.08 -8.96 -1.85
CA ARG A 206 11.53 -9.64 -3.08
C ARG A 206 11.66 -11.16 -2.91
N GLU A 207 11.83 -11.65 -1.69
CA GLU A 207 11.92 -13.09 -1.40
C GLU A 207 10.55 -13.75 -1.26
N LEU A 208 9.49 -12.96 -1.10
CA LEU A 208 8.13 -13.48 -1.04
C LEU A 208 7.73 -14.05 -2.40
N PRO A 209 6.98 -15.16 -2.43
CA PRO A 209 6.46 -15.67 -3.67
C PRO A 209 5.53 -14.62 -4.29
N SER A 210 5.82 -14.21 -5.53
CA SER A 210 4.87 -13.39 -6.30
C SER A 210 3.52 -14.11 -6.33
N PHE A 211 2.48 -13.41 -5.90
CA PHE A 211 1.13 -13.82 -6.19
C PHE A 211 0.94 -13.76 -7.70
N LYS A 212 0.29 -14.76 -8.29
CA LYS A 212 0.31 -14.97 -9.75
C LYS A 212 -0.54 -13.96 -10.54
N PHE A 213 -0.70 -12.72 -10.08
CA PHE A 213 -1.38 -11.63 -10.80
C PHE A 213 -0.49 -11.06 -11.90
N SER A 214 0.82 -11.17 -11.69
CA SER A 214 1.89 -10.90 -12.64
C SER A 214 2.39 -12.18 -13.34
N THR A 215 1.51 -13.02 -13.92
CA THR A 215 2.05 -13.88 -14.98
C THR A 215 2.59 -12.95 -16.06
N ARG A 216 3.90 -13.03 -16.33
CA ARG A 216 4.66 -12.21 -17.30
C ARG A 216 3.92 -12.00 -18.63
N ASP A 217 3.05 -12.91 -19.00
CA ASP A 217 2.28 -12.91 -20.25
C ASP A 217 1.07 -11.94 -20.25
N MET A 218 0.62 -11.44 -19.09
CA MET A 218 -0.47 -10.44 -18.98
C MET A 218 0.03 -9.00 -19.09
N TRP A 219 1.33 -8.82 -18.89
CA TRP A 219 2.01 -7.57 -19.16
C TRP A 219 2.52 -7.67 -20.59
N ASP A 220 1.87 -7.01 -21.53
CA ASP A 220 2.42 -6.91 -22.88
C ASP A 220 3.86 -6.39 -22.72
N MET A 221 4.84 -7.13 -23.24
CA MET A 221 6.28 -6.88 -23.00
C MET A 221 6.66 -5.43 -23.31
N GLN A 222 5.91 -4.77 -24.22
CA GLN A 222 6.04 -3.35 -24.54
C GLN A 222 5.76 -2.41 -23.35
N LEU A 223 4.88 -2.78 -22.43
CA LEU A 223 4.58 -1.98 -21.24
C LEU A 223 5.64 -2.15 -20.15
N ILE A 224 6.20 -3.36 -19.98
CA ILE A 224 7.35 -3.59 -19.10
C ILE A 224 8.58 -2.80 -19.60
N GLU A 225 8.82 -2.81 -20.92
CA GLU A 225 9.91 -2.06 -21.56
C GLU A 225 9.73 -0.54 -21.45
N ARG A 226 8.48 -0.04 -21.44
CA ARG A 226 8.17 1.40 -21.23
C ARG A 226 8.25 1.82 -19.77
N LEU A 227 7.85 0.97 -18.83
CA LEU A 227 7.75 1.30 -17.41
C LEU A 227 9.06 1.13 -16.63
N ALA A 228 10.14 0.63 -17.25
CA ALA A 228 11.46 0.42 -16.61
C ALA A 228 11.35 -0.05 -15.15
N ILE A 229 10.70 -1.20 -14.99
CA ILE A 229 10.50 -1.86 -13.70
C ILE A 229 11.75 -2.72 -13.45
N GLU A 230 12.62 -2.32 -12.50
CA GLU A 230 13.70 -3.18 -11.97
C GLU A 230 13.36 -3.72 -10.56
#